data_AF-A0A4Q0M380-F1
#
_entry.id   AF-A0A4Q0M380-F1
#
_cell.length_a   1.000
_cell.length_b   1.000
_cell.length_c   1.000
_cell.angle_alpha   90.00
_cell.angle_beta   90.00
_cell.angle_gamma   90.00
#
_symmetry.space_group_name_H-M   'P 1'
#
loop_
_entity.id
_entity.type
_entity.pdbx_description
1 polymer ?
#
loop_
_entity_poly.entity_id
_entity_poly.type
_entity_poly.pdbx_seq_one_letter_code
_entity_poly.pdbx_strand_id
1 'polypeptide(L)'
;MYRIYINDTALIIADFMPVNIGSCQQIDVQSFDFREFYKQAKKGTPAIHVMVTKDPKRMFRKLRKPFTLIHAAGGVVKNEANQYLFIFRKGKWDLPKGKLDDGEKTKVAAEREVAEECGIKVSEVGGKLCKTWHVYEDKGQVVFKKTVWYNMRAKNQKLIPQLEEEITEARWIAPGEFSTVKQNTFALIKDVLSLIEV
;
A
#
# COMPACT_ATOMS: atom_id res chain seq x y z
N MET A 1 13.40 -2.83 -9.60
CA MET A 1 12.56 -3.75 -8.80
C MET A 1 11.11 -3.28 -8.74
N TYR A 2 10.16 -4.21 -8.80
CA TYR A 2 8.72 -4.00 -8.55
C TYR A 2 8.28 -4.97 -7.45
N ARG A 3 7.45 -4.51 -6.51
CA ARG A 3 6.86 -5.36 -5.47
C ARG A 3 5.35 -5.22 -5.52
N ILE A 4 4.66 -6.33 -5.71
CA ILE A 4 3.21 -6.43 -5.86
C ILE A 4 2.68 -7.25 -4.69
N TYR A 5 1.68 -6.72 -3.99
CA TYR A 5 1.02 -7.43 -2.88
C TYR A 5 -0.30 -8.04 -3.33
N ILE A 6 -0.58 -9.24 -2.82
CA ILE A 6 -1.89 -9.91 -2.85
C ILE A 6 -2.12 -10.37 -1.42
N ASN A 7 -3.02 -9.70 -0.69
CA ASN A 7 -3.10 -9.84 0.77
C ASN A 7 -1.70 -9.63 1.40
N ASP A 8 -1.22 -10.58 2.19
CA ASP A 8 0.11 -10.55 2.81
C ASP A 8 1.19 -11.30 2.01
N THR A 9 0.86 -11.80 0.81
CA THR A 9 1.82 -12.41 -0.13
C THR A 9 2.41 -11.34 -1.05
N ALA A 10 3.72 -11.38 -1.27
CA ALA A 10 4.42 -10.45 -2.14
C ALA A 10 5.03 -11.17 -3.36
N LEU A 11 4.84 -10.60 -4.55
CA LEU A 11 5.61 -10.93 -5.75
C LEU A 11 6.61 -9.81 -6.03
N ILE A 12 7.89 -10.12 -6.01
CA ILE A 12 8.99 -9.21 -6.32
C ILE A 12 9.51 -9.54 -7.72
N ILE A 13 9.59 -8.54 -8.58
CA ILE A 13 10.18 -8.65 -9.92
C ILE A 13 11.44 -7.78 -9.94
N ALA A 14 12.59 -8.40 -10.10
CA ALA A 14 13.90 -7.75 -10.00
C ALA A 14 14.90 -8.33 -11.00
N ASP A 15 15.96 -7.58 -11.25
CA ASP A 15 17.12 -7.94 -12.07
C ASP A 15 18.25 -8.58 -11.24
N PHE A 16 18.02 -8.70 -9.93
CA PHE A 16 18.89 -9.35 -8.95
C PHE A 16 18.03 -10.10 -7.93
N MET A 17 18.63 -11.03 -7.18
CA MET A 17 17.99 -11.65 -6.01
C MET A 17 18.09 -10.69 -4.82
N PRO A 18 16.99 -10.13 -4.28
CA PRO A 18 17.08 -9.21 -3.16
C PRO A 18 17.60 -9.90 -1.90
N VAL A 19 18.45 -9.19 -1.16
CA VAL A 19 18.94 -9.62 0.16
C VAL A 19 18.02 -9.09 1.27
N ASN A 20 18.08 -9.68 2.47
CA ASN A 20 17.33 -9.24 3.66
C ASN A 20 15.80 -9.24 3.51
N ILE A 21 15.25 -10.06 2.62
CA ILE A 21 13.80 -10.24 2.44
C ILE A 21 13.24 -11.46 3.19
N GLY A 22 14.07 -12.15 3.98
CA GLY A 22 13.70 -13.41 4.63
C GLY A 22 13.58 -14.58 3.65
N SER A 23 12.85 -15.62 4.06
CA SER A 23 12.59 -16.78 3.20
C SER A 23 11.77 -16.37 1.99
N CYS A 24 12.21 -16.79 0.81
CA CYS A 24 11.51 -16.50 -0.43
C CYS A 24 11.51 -17.70 -1.38
N GLN A 25 10.53 -17.71 -2.27
CA GLN A 25 10.37 -18.73 -3.31
C GLN A 25 10.71 -18.13 -4.67
N GLN A 26 11.67 -18.71 -5.36
CA GLN A 26 12.00 -18.24 -6.70
C GLN A 26 10.99 -18.76 -7.72
N ILE A 27 10.53 -17.87 -8.60
CA ILE A 27 9.61 -18.18 -9.68
C ILE A 27 10.36 -18.32 -10.99
N ASP A 28 10.10 -19.41 -11.71
CA ASP A 28 10.50 -19.55 -13.10
C ASP A 28 9.63 -18.65 -14.01
N VAL A 29 10.30 -17.81 -14.81
CA VAL A 29 9.67 -16.83 -15.68
C VAL A 29 8.95 -17.48 -16.87
N GLN A 30 9.43 -18.63 -17.36
CA GLN A 30 8.94 -19.22 -18.60
C GLN A 30 7.52 -19.79 -18.46
N SER A 31 7.23 -20.39 -17.31
CA SER A 31 5.97 -21.06 -16.99
C SER A 31 4.99 -20.19 -16.18
N PHE A 32 5.33 -18.93 -15.92
CA PHE A 32 4.55 -18.09 -15.01
C PHE A 32 3.23 -17.57 -15.61
N ASP A 33 2.11 -18.01 -15.02
CA ASP A 33 0.78 -17.44 -15.23
C ASP A 33 0.35 -16.61 -14.01
N PHE A 34 0.08 -15.31 -14.23
CA PHE A 34 -0.28 -14.41 -13.14
C PHE A 34 -1.68 -14.68 -12.54
N ARG A 35 -2.63 -15.19 -13.33
CA ARG A 35 -3.98 -15.50 -12.84
C ARG A 35 -3.96 -16.71 -11.91
N GLU A 36 -3.21 -17.75 -12.28
CA GLU A 36 -3.01 -18.91 -11.41
C GLU A 36 -2.22 -18.54 -10.16
N PHE A 37 -1.15 -17.77 -10.31
CA PHE A 37 -0.42 -17.22 -9.17
C PHE A 37 -1.33 -16.42 -8.23
N TYR A 38 -2.20 -15.55 -8.77
CA TYR A 38 -3.15 -14.77 -7.95
C TYR A 38 -4.12 -15.68 -7.17
N LYS A 39 -4.69 -16.71 -7.81
CA LYS A 39 -5.59 -17.67 -7.14
C LYS A 39 -4.89 -18.39 -5.98
N GLN A 40 -3.64 -18.78 -6.18
CA GLN A 40 -2.82 -19.43 -5.15
C GLN A 40 -2.47 -18.45 -4.02
N ALA A 41 -1.95 -17.27 -4.36
CA ALA A 41 -1.55 -16.24 -3.39
C ALA A 41 -2.72 -15.72 -2.53
N LYS A 42 -3.95 -15.67 -3.07
CA LYS A 42 -5.15 -15.26 -2.35
C LYS A 42 -5.56 -16.25 -1.24
N LYS A 43 -5.30 -17.56 -1.44
CA LYS A 43 -5.70 -18.66 -0.52
C LYS A 43 -4.55 -19.22 0.31
N GLY A 44 -3.33 -19.03 -0.15
CA GLY A 44 -2.12 -19.58 0.45
C GLY A 44 -1.70 -18.86 1.72
N THR A 45 -0.70 -19.40 2.38
CA THR A 45 -0.02 -18.74 3.49
C THR A 45 0.80 -17.54 2.98
N PRO A 46 0.98 -16.49 3.79
CA PRO A 46 1.81 -15.35 3.44
C PRO A 46 3.22 -15.78 3.04
N ALA A 47 3.66 -15.39 1.85
CA ALA A 47 4.99 -15.74 1.32
C ALA A 47 5.56 -14.64 0.44
N ILE A 48 6.88 -14.63 0.29
CA ILE A 48 7.58 -13.75 -0.64
C ILE A 48 8.03 -14.59 -1.82
N HIS A 49 7.63 -14.20 -3.01
CA HIS A 49 8.03 -14.81 -4.26
C HIS A 49 8.92 -13.86 -5.04
N VAL A 50 9.99 -14.36 -5.63
CA VAL A 50 10.94 -13.54 -6.39
C VAL A 50 11.05 -14.06 -7.83
N MET A 51 10.80 -13.17 -8.77
CA MET A 51 10.99 -13.37 -10.19
C MET A 51 12.22 -12.56 -10.64
N VAL A 52 13.32 -13.25 -10.89
CA VAL A 52 14.55 -12.63 -11.41
C VAL A 52 14.51 -12.59 -12.93
N THR A 53 14.64 -11.41 -13.53
CA THR A 53 14.57 -11.21 -14.98
C THR A 53 15.44 -10.03 -15.43
N LYS A 54 16.00 -10.11 -16.64
CA LYS A 54 16.89 -9.06 -17.20
C LYS A 54 16.19 -7.72 -17.40
N ASP A 55 14.87 -7.69 -17.54
CA ASP A 55 14.09 -6.45 -17.68
C ASP A 55 12.82 -6.49 -16.80
N PRO A 56 12.94 -6.13 -15.51
CA PRO A 56 11.82 -6.14 -14.56
C PRO A 56 10.69 -5.21 -14.98
N LYS A 57 11.02 -4.12 -15.67
CA LYS A 57 10.05 -3.10 -16.11
C LYS A 57 9.19 -3.61 -17.25
N ARG A 58 9.78 -4.28 -18.24
CA ARG A 58 9.05 -4.96 -19.32
C ARG A 58 8.21 -6.10 -18.77
N MET A 59 8.77 -6.91 -17.85
CA MET A 59 8.03 -8.02 -17.23
C MET A 59 6.82 -7.52 -16.45
N PHE A 60 7.00 -6.56 -15.53
CA PHE A 60 5.90 -5.96 -14.77
C PHE A 60 4.78 -5.42 -15.69
N ARG A 61 5.15 -4.71 -16.77
CA ARG A 61 4.18 -4.22 -17.75
C ARG A 61 3.44 -5.35 -18.46
N LYS A 62 4.12 -6.42 -18.85
CA LYS A 62 3.52 -7.61 -19.48
C LYS A 62 2.48 -8.23 -18.55
N LEU A 63 2.84 -8.45 -17.29
CA LEU A 63 1.94 -9.07 -16.29
C LEU A 63 0.73 -8.19 -15.97
N ARG A 64 0.93 -6.86 -15.86
CA ARG A 64 -0.15 -5.92 -15.53
C ARG A 64 -1.10 -5.65 -16.70
N LYS A 65 -0.61 -5.62 -17.95
CA LYS A 65 -1.36 -5.16 -19.14
C LYS A 65 -2.77 -5.78 -19.30
N PRO A 66 -3.01 -7.07 -19.00
CA PRO A 66 -4.33 -7.69 -19.15
C PRO A 66 -5.36 -7.26 -18.09
N PHE A 67 -4.97 -6.50 -17.06
CA PHE A 67 -5.81 -6.15 -15.92
C PHE A 67 -6.08 -4.65 -15.85
N THR A 68 -7.26 -4.30 -15.35
CA THR A 68 -7.64 -2.91 -15.06
C THR A 68 -6.67 -2.29 -14.06
N LEU A 69 -6.25 -1.05 -14.35
CA LEU A 69 -5.39 -0.27 -13.48
C LEU A 69 -6.21 0.77 -12.71
N ILE A 70 -6.27 0.61 -11.40
CA ILE A 70 -6.85 1.59 -10.49
C ILE A 70 -5.73 2.50 -9.97
N HIS A 71 -5.94 3.80 -10.07
CA HIS A 71 -5.06 4.79 -9.48
C HIS A 71 -5.60 5.23 -8.13
N ALA A 72 -4.71 5.30 -7.14
CA ALA A 72 -5.03 5.73 -5.79
C ALA A 72 -3.91 6.61 -5.24
N ALA A 73 -4.22 7.39 -4.21
CA ALA A 73 -3.22 8.15 -3.47
C ALA A 73 -3.59 8.23 -1.99
N GLY A 74 -2.56 8.44 -1.15
CA GLY A 74 -2.73 8.47 0.30
C GLY A 74 -1.61 9.21 1.01
N GLY A 75 -1.82 9.43 2.31
CA GLY A 75 -0.94 10.23 3.15
C GLY A 75 -0.25 9.41 4.24
N VAL A 76 1.06 9.63 4.39
CA VAL A 76 1.75 9.39 5.66
C VAL A 76 1.74 10.73 6.40
N VAL A 77 0.76 10.90 7.29
CA VAL A 77 0.49 12.18 7.94
C VAL A 77 1.14 12.21 9.31
N LYS A 78 1.87 13.28 9.59
CA LYS A 78 2.58 13.48 10.86
C LYS A 78 2.11 14.77 11.54
N ASN A 79 1.89 14.71 12.85
CA ASN A 79 1.54 15.88 13.65
C ASN A 79 2.75 16.53 14.34
N GLU A 80 2.52 17.66 15.00
CA GLU A 80 3.50 18.44 15.76
C GLU A 80 4.11 17.67 16.94
N ALA A 81 3.41 16.65 17.46
CA ALA A 81 3.87 15.77 18.53
C ALA A 81 4.65 14.55 18.01
N ASN A 82 5.09 14.56 16.74
CA ASN A 82 5.82 13.47 16.11
C ASN A 82 5.01 12.15 16.00
N GLN A 83 3.67 12.21 16.08
CA GLN A 83 2.79 11.06 15.91
C GLN A 83 2.31 10.96 14.46
N TYR A 84 1.92 9.75 14.04
CA TYR A 84 1.47 9.46 12.69
C TYR A 84 0.01 9.02 12.67
N LEU A 85 -0.72 9.43 11.64
CA LEU A 85 -2.13 9.09 11.47
C LEU A 85 -2.29 7.70 10.89
N PHE A 86 -3.02 6.86 11.60
CA PHE A 86 -3.45 5.54 11.15
C PHE A 86 -4.96 5.44 11.15
N ILE A 87 -5.47 4.57 10.28
CA ILE A 87 -6.87 4.16 10.24
C ILE A 87 -6.97 2.66 10.52
N PHE A 88 -8.01 2.23 11.20
CA PHE A 88 -8.33 0.83 11.42
C PHE A 88 -9.52 0.45 10.54
N ARG A 89 -9.31 -0.47 9.61
CA ARG A 89 -10.33 -0.93 8.67
C ARG A 89 -10.16 -2.41 8.39
N LYS A 90 -11.27 -3.13 8.22
CA LYS A 90 -11.26 -4.58 7.91
C LYS A 90 -10.40 -5.39 8.90
N GLY A 91 -10.41 -5.01 10.18
CA GLY A 91 -9.69 -5.68 11.25
C GLY A 91 -8.17 -5.44 11.30
N LYS A 92 -7.62 -4.53 10.49
CA LYS A 92 -6.19 -4.22 10.45
C LYS A 92 -5.92 -2.72 10.45
N TRP A 93 -4.76 -2.32 10.98
CA TRP A 93 -4.23 -0.98 10.82
C TRP A 93 -3.78 -0.74 9.38
N ASP A 94 -3.99 0.49 8.91
CA ASP A 94 -3.64 0.98 7.59
C ASP A 94 -3.38 2.50 7.65
N LEU A 95 -3.00 3.07 6.52
CA LEU A 95 -2.83 4.49 6.31
C LEU A 95 -3.95 5.02 5.39
N PRO A 96 -4.35 6.29 5.58
CA PRO A 96 -5.43 6.89 4.81
C PRO A 96 -5.09 7.01 3.32
N LYS A 97 -6.00 6.55 2.46
CA LYS A 97 -5.87 6.55 0.99
C LYS A 97 -7.20 6.19 0.32
N GLY A 98 -7.38 6.67 -0.91
CA GLY A 98 -8.45 6.16 -1.76
C GLY A 98 -8.18 6.35 -3.25
N LYS A 99 -9.21 6.06 -4.04
CA LYS A 99 -9.13 6.06 -5.51
C LYS A 99 -9.08 7.51 -6.00
N LEU A 100 -8.40 7.74 -7.12
CA LEU A 100 -8.47 9.04 -7.79
C LEU A 100 -9.83 9.21 -8.45
N ASP A 101 -10.37 10.42 -8.37
CA ASP A 101 -11.47 10.85 -9.22
C ASP A 101 -11.00 11.18 -10.65
N ASP A 102 -11.94 11.28 -11.57
CA ASP A 102 -11.65 11.55 -12.98
C ASP A 102 -10.94 12.90 -13.16
N GLY A 103 -9.72 12.86 -13.72
CA GLY A 103 -8.87 14.03 -13.91
C GLY A 103 -8.15 14.52 -12.65
N GLU A 104 -8.34 13.85 -11.51
CA GLU A 104 -7.75 14.27 -10.24
C GLU A 104 -6.22 14.06 -10.21
N LYS A 105 -5.49 15.05 -9.70
CA LYS A 105 -4.04 14.92 -9.47
C LYS A 105 -3.83 14.07 -8.22
N THR A 106 -2.88 13.14 -8.27
CA THR A 106 -2.57 12.24 -7.14
C THR A 106 -2.28 12.97 -5.82
N LYS A 107 -1.69 14.17 -5.87
CA LYS A 107 -1.40 14.97 -4.67
C LYS A 107 -2.70 15.53 -4.04
N VAL A 108 -3.65 15.94 -4.88
CA VAL A 108 -4.97 16.43 -4.45
C VAL A 108 -5.80 15.29 -3.89
N ALA A 109 -5.84 14.16 -4.59
CA ALA A 109 -6.50 12.95 -4.11
C ALA A 109 -6.01 12.53 -2.73
N ALA A 110 -4.68 12.51 -2.52
CA ALA A 110 -4.11 12.11 -1.24
C ALA A 110 -4.57 13.04 -0.09
N GLU A 111 -4.66 14.35 -0.33
CA GLU A 111 -5.13 15.33 0.66
C GLU A 111 -6.63 15.17 0.96
N ARG A 112 -7.45 15.04 -0.10
CA ARG A 112 -8.89 14.81 0.00
C ARG A 112 -9.19 13.56 0.81
N GLU A 113 -8.58 12.43 0.46
CA GLU A 113 -8.79 11.14 1.11
C GLU A 113 -8.41 11.17 2.60
N VAL A 114 -7.30 11.83 2.96
CA VAL A 114 -6.94 12.04 4.37
C VAL A 114 -8.00 12.87 5.10
N ALA A 115 -8.56 13.88 4.44
CA ALA A 115 -9.59 14.71 5.04
C ALA A 115 -10.92 13.98 5.21
N GLU A 116 -11.33 13.21 4.21
CA GLU A 116 -12.57 12.43 4.19
C GLU A 116 -12.52 11.27 5.18
N GLU A 117 -11.48 10.43 5.12
CA GLU A 117 -11.37 9.21 5.91
C GLU A 117 -11.15 9.47 7.41
N CYS A 118 -10.60 10.63 7.77
CA CYS A 118 -10.18 10.94 9.15
C CYS A 118 -10.80 12.22 9.73
N GLY A 119 -11.55 13.00 8.95
CA GLY A 119 -12.21 14.23 9.41
C GLY A 119 -11.26 15.35 9.81
N ILE A 120 -10.10 15.47 9.17
CA ILE A 120 -9.07 16.47 9.51
C ILE A 120 -8.68 17.37 8.33
N LYS A 121 -8.04 18.51 8.64
CA LYS A 121 -7.37 19.33 7.63
C LYS A 121 -5.88 19.02 7.60
N VAL A 122 -5.36 18.76 6.40
CA VAL A 122 -3.93 18.67 6.13
C VAL A 122 -3.36 20.09 6.06
N SER A 123 -2.27 20.37 6.78
CA SER A 123 -1.62 21.67 6.77
C SER A 123 -0.54 21.79 5.69
N GLU A 124 0.08 20.67 5.33
CA GLU A 124 1.11 20.62 4.29
C GLU A 124 1.08 19.26 3.59
N VAL A 125 1.06 19.26 2.26
CA VAL A 125 1.31 18.06 1.46
C VAL A 125 2.72 18.17 0.89
N GLY A 126 3.63 17.39 1.45
CA GLY A 126 5.04 17.38 1.08
C GLY A 126 5.34 16.56 -0.18
N GLY A 127 6.58 16.10 -0.26
CA GLY A 127 7.07 15.28 -1.36
C GLY A 127 6.43 13.89 -1.40
N LYS A 128 6.47 13.29 -2.59
CA LYS A 128 6.06 11.89 -2.78
C LYS A 128 7.05 10.97 -2.05
N LEU A 129 6.53 10.14 -1.15
CA LEU A 129 7.28 9.13 -0.40
C LEU A 129 7.58 7.90 -1.29
N CYS A 130 6.54 7.18 -1.72
CA CYS A 130 6.73 5.95 -2.49
C CYS A 130 5.54 5.64 -3.42
N LYS A 131 5.60 4.49 -4.11
CA LYS A 131 4.49 3.91 -4.85
C LYS A 131 4.37 2.46 -4.40
N THR A 132 3.15 2.00 -4.12
CA THR A 132 2.88 0.60 -3.82
C THR A 132 1.93 0.01 -4.85
N TRP A 133 1.99 -1.32 -5.01
CA TRP A 133 1.13 -2.08 -5.91
C TRP A 133 0.40 -3.15 -5.11
N HIS A 134 -0.92 -3.15 -5.22
CA HIS A 134 -1.80 -4.15 -4.61
C HIS A 134 -2.70 -4.74 -5.69
N VAL A 135 -2.89 -6.05 -5.67
CA VAL A 135 -3.77 -6.75 -6.59
C VAL A 135 -4.86 -7.44 -5.78
N TYR A 136 -6.11 -7.13 -6.11
CA TYR A 136 -7.29 -7.63 -5.43
C TYR A 136 -8.47 -7.71 -6.39
N GLU A 137 -9.60 -8.17 -5.89
CA GLU A 137 -10.83 -8.30 -6.67
C GLU A 137 -11.73 -7.07 -6.46
N ASP A 138 -12.08 -6.37 -7.54
CA ASP A 138 -13.01 -5.23 -7.54
C ASP A 138 -14.15 -5.58 -8.50
N LYS A 139 -15.38 -5.66 -7.98
CA LYS A 139 -16.58 -6.04 -8.74
C LYS A 139 -16.42 -7.32 -9.57
N GLY A 140 -15.84 -8.37 -8.97
CA GLY A 140 -15.63 -9.67 -9.61
C GLY A 140 -14.45 -9.75 -10.58
N GLN A 141 -13.68 -8.67 -10.75
CA GLN A 141 -12.51 -8.63 -11.63
C GLN A 141 -11.21 -8.44 -10.84
N VAL A 142 -10.15 -9.13 -11.25
CA VAL A 142 -8.81 -8.91 -10.70
C VAL A 142 -8.27 -7.58 -11.24
N VAL A 143 -7.90 -6.68 -10.33
CA VAL A 143 -7.40 -5.34 -10.68
C VAL A 143 -6.03 -5.08 -10.06
N PHE A 144 -5.23 -4.28 -10.75
CA PHE A 144 -4.00 -3.72 -10.19
C PHE A 144 -4.30 -2.33 -9.66
N LYS A 145 -4.11 -2.12 -8.36
CA LYS A 145 -4.14 -0.79 -7.75
C LYS A 145 -2.73 -0.28 -7.52
N LYS A 146 -2.49 0.94 -8.01
CA LYS A 146 -1.27 1.71 -7.76
C LYS A 146 -1.59 2.84 -6.80
N THR A 147 -1.02 2.79 -5.60
CA THR A 147 -1.15 3.89 -4.62
C THR A 147 0.11 4.74 -4.63
N VAL A 148 -0.05 6.06 -4.76
CA VAL A 148 1.03 7.04 -4.56
C VAL A 148 0.94 7.60 -3.15
N TRP A 149 2.02 7.48 -2.38
CA TRP A 149 2.06 7.96 -1.01
C TRP A 149 2.81 9.28 -0.91
N TYR A 150 2.29 10.22 -0.13
CA TYR A 150 2.90 11.51 0.14
C TYR A 150 3.18 11.68 1.62
N ASN A 151 4.30 12.34 1.94
CA ASN A 151 4.53 12.84 3.30
C ASN A 151 3.61 14.04 3.52
N MET A 152 2.91 14.07 4.65
CA MET A 152 1.98 15.15 4.97
C MET A 152 2.14 15.61 6.41
N ARG A 153 1.70 16.83 6.67
CA ARG A 153 1.56 17.38 8.02
C ARG A 153 0.12 17.77 8.28
N ALA A 154 -0.32 17.58 9.52
CA ALA A 154 -1.58 18.10 10.02
C ALA A 154 -1.43 18.38 11.52
N LYS A 155 -2.27 19.26 12.07
CA LYS A 155 -2.33 19.43 13.54
C LYS A 155 -2.95 18.21 14.20
N ASN A 156 -2.64 17.98 15.47
CA ASN A 156 -3.36 17.00 16.30
C ASN A 156 -4.82 17.44 16.51
N GLN A 157 -5.67 17.05 15.57
CA GLN A 157 -7.10 17.36 15.52
C GLN A 157 -7.91 16.16 16.00
N LYS A 158 -9.13 16.41 16.45
CA LYS A 158 -10.11 15.35 16.70
C LYS A 158 -10.33 14.57 15.41
N LEU A 159 -10.18 13.25 15.50
CA LEU A 159 -10.36 12.35 14.37
C LEU A 159 -11.82 11.89 14.30
N ILE A 160 -12.36 11.85 13.09
CA ILE A 160 -13.70 11.36 12.79
C ILE A 160 -13.54 10.33 11.67
N PRO A 161 -13.54 9.02 11.99
CA PRO A 161 -13.39 7.99 10.98
C PRO A 161 -14.62 7.93 10.07
N GLN A 162 -14.40 7.70 8.77
CA GLN A 162 -15.46 7.53 7.79
C GLN A 162 -15.99 6.09 7.81
N LEU A 163 -17.08 5.87 8.54
CA LEU A 163 -17.67 4.54 8.75
C LEU A 163 -18.16 3.90 7.43
N GLU A 164 -18.59 4.71 6.47
CA GLU A 164 -19.07 4.28 5.15
C GLU A 164 -17.99 3.53 4.34
N GLU A 165 -16.71 3.84 4.58
CA GLU A 165 -15.54 3.18 3.98
C GLU A 165 -14.99 2.03 4.86
N GLU A 166 -15.79 1.55 5.81
CA GLU A 166 -15.44 0.50 6.77
C GLU A 166 -14.25 0.87 7.68
N ILE A 167 -14.00 2.17 7.88
CA ILE A 167 -13.00 2.68 8.81
C ILE A 167 -13.66 2.81 10.17
N THR A 168 -13.31 1.94 11.11
CA THR A 168 -13.92 1.93 12.45
C THR A 168 -13.15 2.78 13.46
N GLU A 169 -11.90 3.12 13.15
CA GLU A 169 -11.07 3.94 14.03
C GLU A 169 -10.07 4.77 13.22
N ALA A 170 -9.75 5.96 13.69
CA ALA A 170 -8.59 6.73 13.26
C ALA A 170 -7.81 7.19 14.51
N ARG A 171 -6.48 7.06 14.49
CA ARG A 171 -5.63 7.31 15.66
C ARG A 171 -4.30 7.97 15.28
N TRP A 172 -3.87 8.92 16.12
CA TRP A 172 -2.48 9.40 16.15
C TRP A 172 -1.62 8.44 16.99
N ILE A 173 -0.61 7.83 16.36
CA ILE A 173 0.24 6.81 16.99
C ILE A 173 1.70 7.28 16.98
N ALA A 174 2.37 7.21 18.14
CA ALA A 174 3.78 7.59 18.24
C ALA A 174 4.68 6.52 17.59
N PRO A 175 5.86 6.89 17.06
CA PRO A 175 6.83 5.94 16.49
C PRO A 175 7.20 4.79 17.44
N GLY A 176 7.29 5.07 18.75
CA GLY A 176 7.55 4.04 19.77
C GLY A 176 6.50 2.93 19.85
N GLU A 177 5.31 3.15 19.30
CA GLU A 177 4.19 2.19 19.30
C GLU A 177 3.99 1.52 17.93
N PHE A 178 4.87 1.78 16.95
CA PHE A 178 4.77 1.17 15.62
C PHE A 178 4.89 -0.36 15.64
N SER A 179 5.55 -0.92 16.65
CA SER A 179 5.60 -2.37 16.86
C SER A 179 4.20 -2.98 17.03
N THR A 180 3.29 -2.31 17.74
CA THR A 180 1.90 -2.72 17.93
C THR A 180 1.12 -2.63 16.62
N VAL A 181 1.31 -1.57 15.85
CA VAL A 181 0.71 -1.42 14.52
C VAL A 181 1.17 -2.55 13.59
N LYS A 182 2.49 -2.83 13.57
CA LYS A 182 3.11 -3.87 12.74
C LYS A 182 2.65 -5.28 13.07
N GLN A 183 2.19 -5.55 14.29
CA GLN A 183 1.61 -6.84 14.66
C GLN A 183 0.28 -7.08 13.95
N ASN A 184 -0.51 -6.03 13.68
CA ASN A 184 -1.81 -6.14 13.05
C ASN A 184 -2.00 -5.14 11.88
N THR A 185 -1.14 -5.22 10.87
CA THR A 185 -1.23 -4.43 9.63
C THR A 185 -0.91 -5.27 8.40
N PHE A 186 -1.23 -4.76 7.22
CA PHE A 186 -0.92 -5.40 5.95
C PHE A 186 0.59 -5.38 5.66
N ALA A 187 1.11 -6.43 5.05
CA ALA A 187 2.53 -6.50 4.66
C ALA A 187 3.00 -5.30 3.82
N LEU A 188 2.13 -4.78 2.94
CA LEU A 188 2.37 -3.57 2.16
C LEU A 188 2.59 -2.34 3.04
N ILE A 189 1.85 -2.20 4.14
CA ILE A 189 1.95 -1.05 5.03
C ILE A 189 3.21 -1.13 5.89
N LYS A 190 3.64 -2.33 6.29
CA LYS A 190 4.96 -2.51 6.94
C LYS A 190 6.10 -1.95 6.08
N ASP A 191 6.02 -2.16 4.77
CA ASP A 191 6.95 -1.63 3.77
C ASP A 191 6.91 -0.10 3.63
N VAL A 192 5.74 0.52 3.83
CA VAL A 192 5.65 1.99 3.84
C VAL A 192 6.23 2.54 5.15
N LEU A 193 5.97 1.88 6.28
CA LEU A 193 6.45 2.30 7.59
C LEU A 193 7.98 2.21 7.71
N SER A 194 8.62 1.23 7.07
CA SER A 194 10.09 1.11 7.09
C SER A 194 10.81 2.27 6.39
N LEU A 195 10.10 3.10 5.62
CA LEU A 195 10.66 4.29 4.97
C LEU A 195 10.66 5.53 5.86
N ILE A 196 9.98 5.49 7.00
CA ILE A 196 9.80 6.63 7.92
C ILE A 196 10.30 6.35 9.34
N GLU A 197 10.72 5.12 9.60
CA GLU A 197 11.41 4.74 10.82
C GLU A 197 12.88 5.16 10.70
N VAL A 198 13.36 5.88 11.72
CA VAL A 198 14.77 6.27 11.91
C VAL A 198 15.31 5.48 13.08
#